data_AF-A0A1M5WEA0-F1
#
_entry.id   AF-A0A1M5WEA0-F1
#
_cell.length_a   1.000
_cell.length_b   1.000
_cell.length_c   1.000
_cell.angle_alpha   90.00
_cell.angle_beta   90.00
_cell.angle_gamma   90.00
#
_symmetry.space_group_name_H-M   'P 1'
#
loop_
_entity.id
_entity.type
_entity.pdbx_description
1 polymer ?
#
loop_
_entity_poly.entity_id
_entity_poly.type
_entity_poly.pdbx_seq_one_letter_code
_entity_poly.pdbx_strand_id
1 'polypeptide(L)'
;MRILQIKKFSIVIILIILMFCSLLNFSYASTDNMNVIKIAKNFVDTISSKHEHFSDWKISVICEPVPLYKENGKIRAYLFHLRKSKETVGYFILDIKTLNVVEFARGESPYQSTLKRFKIEKFKDKKIEKEMLVYAGPSYYILGVKTSKDKNIFNS
;
A
#
# COMPACT_ATOMS: atom_id res chain seq x y z
N MET A 1 -5.95 -57.46 7.10
CA MET A 1 -6.45 -56.38 6.19
C MET A 1 -7.03 -55.14 6.90
N ARG A 2 -7.66 -55.26 8.09
CA ARG A 2 -8.26 -54.12 8.83
C ARG A 2 -7.26 -53.06 9.32
N ILE A 3 -6.06 -53.44 9.77
CA ILE A 3 -5.03 -52.50 10.28
C ILE A 3 -4.52 -51.54 9.19
N LEU A 4 -4.44 -52.00 7.93
CA LEU A 4 -3.97 -51.18 6.81
C LEU A 4 -5.00 -50.09 6.43
N GLN A 5 -6.30 -50.36 6.61
CA GLN A 5 -7.36 -49.39 6.33
C GLN A 5 -7.45 -48.29 7.40
N ILE A 6 -7.22 -48.63 8.67
CA ILE A 6 -7.19 -47.65 9.78
C ILE A 6 -6.03 -46.66 9.62
N LYS A 7 -4.86 -47.14 9.17
CA LYS A 7 -3.71 -46.27 8.86
C LYS A 7 -3.98 -45.31 7.70
N LYS A 8 -4.63 -45.78 6.64
CA LYS A 8 -5.03 -44.94 5.49
C LYS A 8 -6.07 -43.88 5.90
N PHE A 9 -7.03 -44.24 6.75
CA PHE A 9 -8.05 -43.31 7.24
C PHE A 9 -7.44 -42.20 8.12
N SER A 10 -6.46 -42.55 8.95
CA SER A 10 -5.74 -41.60 9.81
C SER A 10 -4.94 -40.56 9.01
N ILE A 11 -4.32 -40.98 7.90
CA ILE A 11 -3.55 -40.08 7.01
C ILE A 11 -4.48 -39.07 6.32
N VAL A 12 -5.66 -39.50 5.88
CA VAL A 12 -6.64 -38.62 5.24
C VAL A 12 -7.15 -37.55 6.21
N ILE A 13 -7.40 -37.91 7.46
CA ILE A 13 -7.82 -36.94 8.49
C ILE A 13 -6.73 -35.90 8.75
N ILE A 14 -5.45 -36.31 8.83
CA ILE A 14 -4.32 -35.39 9.03
C ILE A 14 -4.19 -34.42 7.86
N LEU A 15 -4.37 -34.89 6.61
CA LEU A 15 -4.32 -34.02 5.42
C LEU A 15 -5.46 -32.99 5.40
N ILE A 16 -6.66 -33.38 5.84
CA ILE A 16 -7.81 -32.46 5.93
C ILE A 16 -7.54 -31.37 6.99
N ILE A 17 -6.98 -31.75 8.15
CA ILE A 17 -6.63 -30.80 9.22
C ILE A 17 -5.55 -29.81 8.72
N LEU A 18 -4.52 -30.29 8.02
CA LEU A 18 -3.47 -29.44 7.45
C LEU A 18 -4.00 -28.46 6.39
N MET A 19 -4.94 -28.89 5.54
CA MET A 19 -5.64 -27.98 4.61
C MET A 19 -6.52 -26.95 5.34
N PHE A 20 -7.13 -27.31 6.47
CA PHE A 20 -7.91 -26.37 7.26
C PHE A 20 -7.03 -25.35 7.98
N CYS A 21 -5.86 -25.77 8.47
CA CYS A 21 -4.88 -24.88 9.10
C CYS A 21 -4.28 -23.86 8.10
N SER A 22 -4.13 -24.21 6.82
CA SER A 22 -3.64 -23.26 5.81
C SER A 22 -4.67 -22.18 5.45
N LEU A 23 -5.97 -22.45 5.62
CA LEU A 23 -7.03 -21.47 5.38
C LEU A 23 -7.12 -20.39 6.48
N LEU A 24 -6.71 -20.70 7.72
CA LEU A 24 -6.79 -19.76 8.85
C LEU A 24 -5.66 -18.70 8.85
N ASN A 25 -4.58 -18.93 8.11
CA ASN A 25 -3.44 -18.00 8.03
C ASN A 25 -3.67 -16.81 7.06
N PHE A 26 -4.76 -16.81 6.28
CA PHE A 26 -5.05 -15.73 5.33
C PHE A 26 -5.83 -14.54 5.92
N SER A 27 -6.37 -14.66 7.15
CA SER A 27 -7.32 -13.67 7.69
C SER A 27 -6.70 -12.57 8.57
N TYR A 28 -5.42 -12.66 8.95
CA TYR A 28 -4.80 -11.68 9.85
C TYR A 28 -4.24 -10.42 9.15
N ALA A 29 -4.08 -10.42 7.82
CA ALA A 29 -3.62 -9.25 7.06
C ALA A 29 -4.77 -8.32 6.60
N SER A 30 -6.03 -8.71 6.83
CA SER A 30 -7.22 -8.06 6.27
C SER A 30 -7.80 -6.96 7.17
N THR A 31 -7.69 -7.10 8.49
CA THR A 31 -8.35 -6.21 9.46
C THR A 31 -7.76 -4.80 9.50
N ASP A 32 -6.43 -4.65 9.45
CA ASP A 32 -5.77 -3.33 9.45
C ASP A 32 -6.08 -2.54 8.17
N ASN A 33 -6.15 -3.24 7.03
CA ASN A 33 -6.38 -2.62 5.74
C ASN A 33 -7.84 -2.14 5.58
N MET A 34 -8.79 -2.87 6.15
CA MET A 34 -10.21 -2.51 6.12
C MET A 34 -10.50 -1.20 6.88
N ASN A 35 -9.77 -0.95 7.99
CA ASN A 35 -9.91 0.30 8.76
C ASN A 35 -9.35 1.51 7.99
N VAL A 36 -8.19 1.34 7.35
CA VAL A 36 -7.52 2.37 6.55
C VAL A 36 -8.40 2.83 5.37
N ILE A 37 -9.04 1.91 4.66
CA ILE A 37 -9.97 2.25 3.56
C ILE A 37 -11.22 2.97 4.07
N LYS A 38 -11.74 2.59 5.24
CA LYS A 38 -12.90 3.26 5.84
C LYS A 38 -12.59 4.71 6.20
N ILE A 39 -11.42 4.96 6.80
CA ILE A 39 -10.96 6.32 7.14
C ILE A 39 -10.76 7.15 5.86
N ALA A 40 -10.16 6.56 4.83
CA ALA A 40 -9.99 7.19 3.52
C ALA A 40 -11.33 7.66 2.92
N LYS A 41 -12.35 6.79 2.90
CA LYS A 41 -13.70 7.13 2.43
C LYS A 41 -14.31 8.27 3.23
N ASN A 42 -14.29 8.17 4.56
CA ASN A 42 -14.82 9.21 5.44
C ASN A 42 -14.14 10.57 5.22
N PHE A 43 -12.82 10.56 5.01
CA PHE A 43 -12.07 11.78 4.70
C PHE A 43 -12.52 12.40 3.38
N VAL A 44 -12.62 11.59 2.31
CA VAL A 44 -13.08 12.04 0.99
C VAL A 44 -14.50 12.61 1.07
N ASP A 45 -15.41 11.95 1.76
CA ASP A 45 -16.79 12.43 1.95
C ASP A 45 -16.80 13.76 2.72
N THR A 46 -15.96 13.88 3.75
CA THR A 46 -15.85 15.10 4.57
C THR A 46 -15.30 16.27 3.76
N ILE A 47 -14.17 16.08 3.07
CA ILE A 47 -13.49 17.17 2.36
C ILE A 47 -14.32 17.63 1.16
N SER A 48 -14.91 16.70 0.41
CA SER A 48 -15.74 17.02 -0.75
C SER A 48 -17.05 17.73 -0.38
N SER A 49 -17.57 17.48 0.83
CA SER A 49 -18.77 18.14 1.33
C SER A 49 -18.50 19.51 1.97
N LYS A 50 -17.31 19.71 2.54
CA LYS A 50 -16.94 20.96 3.24
C LYS A 50 -16.26 22.00 2.34
N HIS A 51 -15.61 21.57 1.26
CA HIS A 51 -14.81 22.44 0.41
C HIS A 51 -15.22 22.27 -1.05
N GLU A 52 -15.78 23.31 -1.64
CA GLU A 52 -16.28 23.32 -3.02
C GLU A 52 -15.21 22.91 -4.04
N HIS A 53 -13.96 23.37 -3.83
CA HIS A 53 -12.81 23.02 -4.65
C HIS A 53 -12.42 21.53 -4.61
N PHE A 54 -13.04 20.70 -3.76
CA PHE A 54 -12.84 19.26 -3.69
C PHE A 54 -14.14 18.47 -3.94
N SER A 55 -15.21 19.13 -4.38
CA SER A 55 -16.54 18.52 -4.57
C SER A 55 -16.53 17.33 -5.54
N ASP A 56 -15.66 17.35 -6.55
CA ASP A 56 -15.48 16.28 -7.52
C ASP A 56 -14.85 15.01 -6.94
N TRP A 57 -14.25 15.07 -5.76
CA TRP A 57 -13.70 13.89 -5.08
C TRP A 57 -14.81 12.92 -4.64
N LYS A 58 -16.03 13.40 -4.41
CA LYS A 58 -17.19 12.58 -4.01
C LYS A 58 -17.54 11.49 -5.01
N ILE A 59 -17.31 11.76 -6.30
CA ILE A 59 -17.61 10.83 -7.41
C ILE A 59 -16.33 10.19 -7.98
N SER A 60 -15.20 10.35 -7.28
CA SER A 60 -13.92 9.79 -7.68
C SER A 60 -13.70 8.41 -7.05
N VAL A 61 -12.89 7.60 -7.72
CA VAL A 61 -12.46 6.29 -7.21
C VAL A 61 -11.21 6.49 -6.36
N ILE A 62 -11.27 6.05 -5.10
CA ILE A 62 -10.10 5.90 -4.24
C ILE A 62 -9.32 4.69 -4.74
N CYS A 63 -8.10 4.92 -5.21
CA CYS A 63 -7.22 3.85 -5.67
C CYS A 63 -6.66 3.05 -4.49
N GLU A 64 -6.07 1.89 -4.80
CA GLU A 64 -5.32 1.09 -3.84
C GLU A 64 -4.23 1.93 -3.15
N PRO A 65 -4.05 1.78 -1.82
CA PRO A 65 -3.07 2.55 -1.07
C PRO A 65 -1.64 2.19 -1.45
N VAL A 66 -0.81 3.20 -1.68
CA VAL A 66 0.64 3.02 -1.88
C VAL A 66 1.35 3.20 -0.52
N PRO A 67 2.09 2.19 -0.03
CA PRO A 67 2.79 2.31 1.24
C PRO A 67 3.97 3.29 1.14
N LEU A 68 4.01 4.23 2.08
CA LEU A 68 5.12 5.14 2.29
C LEU A 68 5.93 4.68 3.50
N TYR A 69 7.25 4.72 3.39
CA TYR A 69 8.18 4.14 4.35
C TYR A 69 8.98 5.20 5.08
N LYS A 70 9.53 4.82 6.24
CA LYS A 70 10.65 5.51 6.88
C LYS A 70 11.95 5.00 6.29
N GLU A 71 13.05 5.71 6.55
CA GLU A 71 14.40 5.28 6.19
C GLU A 71 14.75 3.89 6.75
N ASN A 72 14.19 3.52 7.91
CA ASN A 72 14.37 2.19 8.49
C ASN A 72 13.51 1.08 7.84
N GLY A 73 12.80 1.38 6.75
CA GLY A 73 12.00 0.42 6.00
C GLY A 73 10.64 0.06 6.60
N LYS A 74 10.24 0.64 7.73
CA LYS A 74 8.89 0.49 8.29
C LYS A 74 7.91 1.41 7.57
N ILE A 75 6.66 0.96 7.39
CA ILE A 75 5.59 1.82 6.85
C ILE A 75 5.37 2.99 7.83
N ARG A 76 5.21 4.20 7.27
CA ARG A 76 4.88 5.44 7.99
C ARG A 76 3.49 5.92 7.66
N ALA A 77 3.09 5.82 6.40
CA ALA A 77 1.85 6.39 5.89
C ALA A 77 1.38 5.63 4.65
N TYR A 78 0.14 5.88 4.23
CA TYR A 78 -0.40 5.44 2.96
C TYR A 78 -0.72 6.64 2.08
N LEU A 79 -0.24 6.61 0.85
CA LEU A 79 -0.63 7.55 -0.21
C LEU A 79 -1.83 6.97 -0.94
N PHE A 80 -2.90 7.75 -1.01
CA PHE A 80 -4.09 7.44 -1.80
C PHE A 80 -4.19 8.40 -2.98
N HIS A 81 -4.44 7.85 -4.16
CA HIS A 81 -4.80 8.62 -5.34
C HIS A 81 -6.30 8.57 -5.56
N LEU A 82 -6.85 9.69 -6.04
CA LEU A 82 -8.23 9.81 -6.46
C LEU A 82 -8.26 9.93 -7.96
N ARG A 83 -9.07 9.07 -8.60
CA ARG A 83 -9.23 9.07 -10.05
C ARG A 83 -10.65 9.33 -10.46
N LYS A 84 -10.81 10.16 -11.48
CA LYS A 84 -12.06 10.31 -12.21
C LYS A 84 -11.79 9.87 -13.64
N SER A 85 -12.45 8.79 -14.06
CA SER A 85 -12.14 8.12 -15.32
C SER A 85 -10.67 7.67 -15.37
N LYS A 86 -9.85 8.26 -16.27
CA LYS A 86 -8.42 7.93 -16.43
C LYS A 86 -7.47 8.94 -15.79
N GLU A 87 -7.99 10.02 -15.22
CA GLU A 87 -7.19 11.14 -14.73
C GLU A 87 -7.11 11.13 -13.21
N THR A 88 -5.92 11.41 -12.67
CA THR A 88 -5.73 11.65 -11.24
C THR A 88 -6.22 13.06 -10.90
N VAL A 89 -7.29 13.14 -10.10
CA VAL A 89 -7.91 14.42 -9.69
C VAL A 89 -7.37 14.92 -8.36
N GLY A 90 -6.68 14.07 -7.60
CA GLY A 90 -6.09 14.44 -6.33
C GLY A 90 -5.38 13.28 -5.64
N TYR A 91 -4.79 13.61 -4.50
CA TYR A 91 -4.19 12.64 -3.62
C TYR A 91 -4.29 13.09 -2.16
N PHE A 92 -4.13 12.15 -1.25
CA PHE A 92 -3.94 12.42 0.17
C PHE A 92 -3.07 11.36 0.84
N ILE A 93 -2.49 11.71 1.97
CA ILE A 93 -1.60 10.85 2.75
C ILE A 93 -2.18 10.65 4.14
N LEU A 94 -2.38 9.39 4.50
CA LEU A 94 -2.87 8.97 5.81
C LEU A 94 -1.71 8.43 6.64
N ASP A 95 -1.40 9.05 7.78
CA ASP A 95 -0.38 8.55 8.70
C ASP A 95 -0.92 7.33 9.48
N ILE A 96 -0.18 6.21 9.46
CA ILE A 96 -0.69 4.95 10.04
C ILE A 96 -0.74 4.96 11.57
N LYS A 97 0.03 5.85 12.21
CA LYS A 97 0.11 5.90 13.68
C LYS A 97 -1.01 6.75 14.25
N THR A 98 -1.28 7.89 13.64
CA THR A 98 -2.29 8.86 14.08
C THR A 98 -3.64 8.65 13.43
N LEU A 99 -3.69 7.92 12.31
CA LEU A 99 -4.88 7.72 11.48
C LEU A 99 -5.48 9.05 10.97
N ASN A 100 -4.64 10.08 10.90
CA ASN A 100 -5.00 11.40 10.40
C ASN A 100 -4.42 11.62 9.00
N VAL A 101 -5.14 12.39 8.18
CA VAL A 101 -4.60 12.86 6.92
C VAL A 101 -3.61 13.98 7.21
N VAL A 102 -2.37 13.80 6.76
CA VAL A 102 -1.24 14.71 7.00
C VAL A 102 -0.92 15.60 5.81
N GLU A 103 -1.37 15.22 4.62
CA GLU A 103 -1.18 15.96 3.37
C GLU A 103 -2.31 15.62 2.41
N PHE A 104 -2.83 16.59 1.67
CA PHE A 104 -3.77 16.37 0.57
C PHE A 104 -3.72 17.54 -0.41
N ALA A 105 -3.88 17.25 -1.69
CA ALA A 105 -3.95 18.27 -2.73
C ALA A 105 -4.65 17.73 -3.99
N ARG A 106 -5.08 18.66 -4.85
CA ARG A 106 -5.56 18.34 -6.19
C ARG A 106 -4.40 17.95 -7.12
N GLY A 107 -4.70 17.14 -8.13
CA GLY A 107 -3.75 16.73 -9.17
C GLY A 107 -2.85 15.54 -8.80
N GLU A 108 -1.79 15.35 -9.57
CA GLU A 108 -0.82 14.27 -9.35
C GLU A 108 0.00 14.51 -8.07
N SER A 109 0.19 13.46 -7.28
CA SER A 109 1.12 13.51 -6.14
C SER A 109 2.56 13.77 -6.61
N PRO A 110 3.39 14.50 -5.83
CA PRO A 110 4.82 14.65 -6.11
C PRO A 110 5.55 13.31 -6.28
N TYR A 111 5.04 12.23 -5.67
CA TYR A 111 5.54 10.87 -5.90
C TYR A 111 5.52 10.46 -7.37
N GLN A 112 4.40 10.67 -8.05
CA GLN A 112 4.19 10.15 -9.40
C GLN A 112 5.12 10.85 -10.40
N SER A 113 5.42 12.13 -10.18
CA SER A 113 6.43 12.87 -10.93
C SER A 113 7.86 12.43 -10.57
N THR A 114 8.18 12.21 -9.30
CA THR A 114 9.50 11.69 -8.86
C THR A 114 9.78 10.31 -9.45
N LEU A 115 8.80 9.39 -9.45
CA LEU A 115 8.97 8.04 -9.98
C LEU A 115 9.18 8.04 -11.51
N LYS A 116 8.43 8.89 -12.24
CA LYS A 116 8.61 9.09 -13.68
C LYS A 116 10.04 9.57 -13.99
N ARG A 117 10.58 10.52 -13.22
CA ARG A 117 11.96 11.03 -13.40
C ARG A 117 13.02 9.97 -13.09
N PHE A 118 12.85 9.22 -12.00
CA PHE A 118 13.87 8.26 -11.54
C PHE A 118 14.06 7.04 -12.43
N LYS A 119 12.99 6.52 -13.04
CA LYS A 119 13.07 5.34 -13.92
C LYS A 119 13.88 5.58 -15.19
N ILE A 120 14.16 6.84 -15.55
CA ILE A 120 14.79 7.20 -16.82
C ILE A 120 16.33 7.21 -16.75
N GLU A 121 16.94 7.46 -15.58
CA GLU A 121 18.35 7.87 -15.56
C GLU A 121 19.32 7.00 -14.72
N LYS A 122 18.94 6.48 -13.55
CA LYS A 122 19.97 6.01 -12.57
C LYS A 122 20.06 4.49 -12.34
N PHE A 123 19.08 3.72 -12.84
CA PHE A 123 18.97 2.28 -12.54
C PHE A 123 18.65 1.39 -13.76
N LYS A 124 18.79 1.89 -14.99
CA LYS A 124 18.52 1.11 -16.22
C LYS A 124 19.29 -0.23 -16.25
N ASP A 125 20.50 -0.25 -15.69
CA ASP A 125 21.39 -1.42 -15.74
C ASP A 125 21.43 -2.23 -14.42
N LYS A 126 20.61 -1.88 -13.42
CA LYS A 126 20.57 -2.59 -12.13
C LYS A 126 19.28 -3.40 -11.98
N LYS A 127 19.39 -4.66 -11.54
CA LYS A 127 18.22 -5.45 -11.14
C LYS A 127 17.65 -4.90 -9.83
N ILE A 128 16.57 -4.13 -9.95
CA ILE A 128 15.82 -3.60 -8.80
C ILE A 128 14.99 -4.74 -8.21
N GLU A 129 15.20 -5.04 -6.92
CA GLU A 129 14.39 -6.04 -6.20
C GLU A 129 13.17 -5.40 -5.54
N LYS A 130 13.31 -4.17 -5.03
CA LYS A 130 12.22 -3.44 -4.39
C LYS A 130 12.40 -1.93 -4.49
N GLU A 131 11.35 -1.24 -4.92
CA GLU A 131 11.22 0.21 -4.82
C GLU A 131 10.47 0.55 -3.52
N MET A 132 10.94 1.56 -2.79
CA MET A 132 10.33 2.06 -1.56
C MET A 132 10.23 3.57 -1.66
N LEU A 133 9.05 4.14 -1.44
CA LEU A 133 8.94 5.59 -1.29
C LEU A 133 9.16 5.95 0.17
N VAL A 134 10.22 6.68 0.48
CA VAL A 134 10.46 7.19 1.82
C VAL A 134 9.80 8.56 1.97
N TYR A 135 8.98 8.71 3.02
CA TYR A 135 8.28 9.94 3.35
C TYR A 135 8.85 10.51 4.66
N ALA A 136 9.58 11.61 4.57
CA ALA A 136 10.15 12.28 5.74
C ALA A 136 9.32 13.48 6.21
N GLY A 137 8.41 14.00 5.38
CA GLY A 137 7.48 15.07 5.74
C GLY A 137 6.74 15.62 4.53
N PRO A 138 5.88 16.63 4.71
CA PRO A 138 5.10 17.21 3.63
C PRO A 138 5.98 17.64 2.46
N SER A 139 5.61 17.24 1.25
CA SER A 139 6.40 17.52 0.03
C SER A 139 7.84 16.96 0.00
N TYR A 140 8.26 16.16 0.99
CA TYR A 140 9.60 15.59 1.06
C TYR A 140 9.58 14.07 0.91
N TYR A 141 9.89 13.63 -0.30
CA TYR A 141 9.86 12.24 -0.74
C TYR A 141 11.22 11.83 -1.27
N ILE A 142 11.70 10.68 -0.83
CA ILE A 142 12.96 10.07 -1.28
C ILE A 142 12.63 8.73 -1.91
N LEU A 143 13.18 8.43 -3.09
CA LEU A 143 13.08 7.08 -3.64
C LEU A 143 14.18 6.20 -3.04
N GLY A 144 13.78 5.20 -2.28
CA GLY A 144 14.62 4.10 -1.84
C GLY A 144 14.58 2.94 -2.82
N VAL A 145 15.73 2.40 -3.20
CA VAL A 145 15.84 1.23 -4.08
C VAL A 145 16.65 0.16 -3.36
N LYS A 146 16.11 -1.05 -3.31
CA LYS A 146 16.84 -2.24 -2.86
C LYS A 146 17.29 -3.03 -4.09
N THR A 147 18.59 -3.28 -4.20
CA THR A 147 19.20 -4.11 -5.25
C THR A 147 19.74 -5.41 -4.63
N SER A 148 20.00 -6.41 -5.45
CA SER A 148 20.52 -7.72 -4.99
C SER A 148 21.92 -7.66 -4.34
N LYS A 149 22.65 -6.55 -4.52
CA LYS A 149 24.01 -6.34 -3.98
C LYS A 149 24.08 -5.30 -2.85
N ASP A 150 23.16 -4.33 -2.79
CA ASP A 150 23.25 -3.21 -1.85
C ASP A 150 22.06 -3.16 -0.88
N LYS A 151 22.35 -3.07 0.42
CA LYS A 151 21.35 -2.77 1.45
C LYS A 151 20.93 -1.29 1.32
N ASN A 152 19.81 -1.06 0.65
CA ASN A 152 19.06 0.21 0.53
C ASN A 152 19.88 1.41 -0.01
N ILE A 153 19.59 1.81 -1.25
CA ILE A 153 20.08 3.07 -1.84
C ILE A 153 18.98 4.11 -1.69
N PHE A 154 19.19 5.14 -0.90
CA PHE A 154 18.29 6.30 -0.79
C PHE A 154 18.82 7.43 -1.66
N ASN A 155 17.96 8.03 -2.49
CA ASN A 155 18.36 9.12 -3.36
C ASN A 155 17.27 10.21 -3.31
N SER A 156 17.65 11.37 -2.78
CA SER A 156 16.81 12.58 -2.65
C SER A 156 16.72 13.34 -3.96
#